data_AF-A0A9W6U1I3-F1
#
_entry.id   AF-A0A9W6U1I3-F1
#
_cell.length_a   1.000
_cell.length_b   1.000
_cell.length_c   1.000
_cell.angle_alpha   90.00
_cell.angle_beta   90.00
_cell.angle_gamma   90.00
#
_symmetry.space_group_name_H-M   'P 1'
#
loop_
_entity.id
_entity.type
_entity.pdbx_description
1 polymer ?
#
loop_
_entity_poly.entity_id
_entity_poly.type
_entity_poly.pdbx_seq_one_letter_code
_entity_poly.pdbx_strand_id
1 'polypeptide(L)'
;MGADIAGVKNQVEEHQRQDAADRETKRASEEEDAAIRRYLLQVESEDALAKRRELLTLRNDWDQQSAEIRRARARDAAIRAVGIDPESCAPGAAQKFEGEDAARLERIRLQAMQMKQWSIQKMAEEAQRNSNDREALAAYMAQLFEIERLMEELHEGNERERAAAAANISLFNQRLSAQQRQDESDRHRFEQEENAREIQLTLQSNLVSENPLQASLPGVPFDHRVRVDHWKGFSGEQTKYYLRRNDEILDEKARRRQQELKQAEDHARNQRELQRTLAHEEYLAQQRRAQMEMDVRATREQQAQQAADREKANAERARGKIEPGFFQNFGRSYR
;
A
#
# COMPACT_ATOMS: atom_id res chain seq x y z
N MET A 1 177.07 -94.73 83.46
CA MET A 1 176.13 -95.66 84.11
C MET A 1 176.07 -95.30 85.58
N GLY A 2 174.89 -94.95 86.06
CA GLY A 2 174.63 -94.54 87.44
C GLY A 2 173.14 -94.24 87.54
N ALA A 3 172.32 -95.29 87.45
CA ALA A 3 170.89 -95.16 87.61
C ALA A 3 170.63 -94.85 89.09
N ASP A 4 170.22 -93.62 89.38
CA ASP A 4 169.71 -93.21 90.69
C ASP A 4 168.33 -93.84 90.91
N ILE A 5 168.35 -95.12 91.29
CA ILE A 5 167.18 -95.96 91.54
C ILE A 5 166.40 -95.48 92.79
N ALA A 6 167.02 -94.64 93.65
CA ALA A 6 166.37 -94.05 94.82
C ALA A 6 165.45 -92.88 94.44
N GLY A 7 165.87 -92.03 93.49
CA GLY A 7 165.03 -90.93 92.99
C GLY A 7 163.76 -91.40 92.25
N VAL A 8 163.86 -92.48 91.47
CA VAL A 8 162.73 -93.03 90.69
C VAL A 8 161.69 -93.67 91.60
N LYS A 9 162.09 -94.34 92.70
CA LYS A 9 161.13 -94.91 93.66
C LYS A 9 160.32 -93.83 94.39
N ASN A 10 160.95 -92.73 94.78
CA ASN A 10 160.23 -91.61 95.40
C ASN A 10 159.27 -90.92 94.42
N GLN A 11 159.64 -90.78 93.15
CA GLN A 11 158.73 -90.24 92.12
C GLN A 11 157.51 -91.12 91.85
N VAL A 12 157.66 -92.46 91.92
CA VAL A 12 156.53 -93.38 91.74
C VAL A 12 155.59 -93.37 92.94
N GLU A 13 156.11 -93.31 94.17
CA GLU A 13 155.26 -93.20 95.37
C GLU A 13 154.52 -91.85 95.46
N GLU A 14 155.17 -90.76 95.03
CA GLU A 14 154.55 -89.44 95.01
C GLU A 14 153.44 -89.35 93.94
N HIS A 15 153.66 -89.94 92.76
CA HIS A 15 152.61 -90.04 91.73
C HIS A 15 151.45 -90.93 92.18
N GLN A 16 151.71 -92.03 92.89
CA GLN A 16 150.64 -92.88 93.44
C GLN A 16 149.83 -92.17 94.53
N ARG A 17 150.45 -91.31 95.35
CA ARG A 17 149.73 -90.47 96.32
C ARG A 17 148.91 -89.38 95.64
N GLN A 18 149.43 -88.76 94.58
CA GLN A 18 148.69 -87.78 93.79
C GLN A 18 147.49 -88.44 93.10
N ASP A 19 147.66 -89.59 92.45
CA ASP A 19 146.56 -90.33 91.82
C ASP A 19 145.49 -90.79 92.82
N ALA A 20 145.87 -91.15 94.05
CA ALA A 20 144.93 -91.52 95.09
C ALA A 20 144.13 -90.30 95.59
N ALA A 21 144.79 -89.16 95.81
CA ALA A 21 144.13 -87.90 96.18
C ALA A 21 143.20 -87.41 95.07
N ASP A 22 143.61 -87.50 93.80
CA ASP A 22 142.78 -87.13 92.64
C ASP A 22 141.56 -88.04 92.45
N ARG A 23 141.63 -89.30 92.87
CA ARG A 23 140.47 -90.19 92.88
C ARG A 23 139.49 -89.86 94.00
N GLU A 24 139.98 -89.47 95.18
CA GLU A 24 139.12 -89.04 96.28
C GLU A 24 138.44 -87.71 95.98
N THR A 25 139.15 -86.73 95.40
CA THR A 25 138.54 -85.47 94.96
C THR A 25 137.50 -85.68 93.86
N LYS A 26 137.77 -86.58 92.90
CA LYS A 26 136.78 -86.97 91.88
C LYS A 26 135.55 -87.62 92.49
N ARG A 27 135.70 -88.56 93.43
CA ARG A 27 134.54 -89.18 94.12
C ARG A 27 133.73 -88.17 94.90
N ALA A 28 134.38 -87.25 95.63
CA ALA A 28 133.70 -86.17 96.32
C ALA A 28 132.92 -85.26 95.34
N SER A 29 133.53 -84.90 94.20
CA SER A 29 132.86 -84.11 93.16
C SER A 29 131.68 -84.86 92.52
N GLU A 30 131.79 -86.17 92.31
CA GLU A 30 130.71 -86.99 91.75
C GLU A 30 129.54 -87.13 92.73
N GLU A 31 129.81 -87.22 94.04
CA GLU A 31 128.80 -87.23 95.09
C GLU A 31 128.09 -85.88 95.21
N GLU A 32 128.83 -84.77 95.14
CA GLU A 32 128.27 -83.41 95.08
C GLU A 32 127.40 -83.22 93.82
N ASP A 33 127.90 -83.63 92.64
CA ASP A 33 127.15 -83.59 91.38
C ASP A 33 125.90 -84.48 91.40
N ALA A 34 125.96 -85.63 92.09
CA ALA A 34 124.81 -86.51 92.29
C ALA A 34 123.77 -85.92 93.27
N ALA A 35 124.22 -85.15 94.27
CA ALA A 35 123.34 -84.40 95.16
C ALA A 35 122.66 -83.23 94.43
N ILE A 36 123.42 -82.46 93.65
CA ILE A 36 122.91 -81.34 92.83
C ILE A 36 121.88 -81.86 91.81
N ARG A 37 122.16 -82.97 91.12
CA ARG A 37 121.21 -83.58 90.16
C ARG A 37 119.91 -84.01 90.82
N ARG A 38 119.97 -84.59 92.03
CA ARG A 38 118.77 -84.97 92.79
C ARG A 38 117.95 -83.74 93.19
N TYR A 39 118.59 -82.66 93.61
CA TYR A 39 117.92 -81.41 93.95
C TYR A 39 117.25 -80.76 92.72
N LEU A 40 117.95 -80.70 91.58
CA LEU A 40 117.40 -80.16 90.33
C LEU A 40 116.17 -80.95 89.86
N LEU A 41 116.22 -82.29 89.91
CA LEU A 41 115.06 -83.14 89.61
C LEU A 41 113.87 -82.88 90.53
N GLN A 42 114.13 -82.63 91.82
CA GLN A 42 113.07 -82.27 92.76
C GLN A 42 112.44 -80.92 92.41
N VAL A 43 113.26 -79.90 92.15
CA VAL A 43 112.78 -78.56 91.75
C VAL A 43 111.99 -78.62 90.43
N GLU A 44 112.49 -79.34 89.42
CA GLU A 44 111.76 -79.54 88.16
C GLU A 44 110.42 -80.25 88.37
N SER A 45 110.37 -81.24 89.27
CA SER A 45 109.12 -81.94 89.60
C SER A 45 108.12 -81.04 90.33
N GLU A 46 108.59 -80.19 91.25
CA GLU A 46 107.78 -79.22 91.98
C GLU A 46 107.25 -78.13 91.04
N ASP A 47 108.09 -77.60 90.14
CA ASP A 47 107.72 -76.65 89.09
C ASP A 47 106.70 -77.23 88.11
N ALA A 48 106.89 -78.49 87.70
CA ALA A 48 105.94 -79.17 86.82
C ALA A 48 104.57 -79.37 87.50
N LEU A 49 104.56 -79.69 88.80
CA LEU A 49 103.34 -79.79 89.59
C LEU A 49 102.68 -78.43 89.80
N ALA A 50 103.45 -77.36 90.06
CA ALA A 50 102.94 -76.00 90.18
C ALA A 50 102.28 -75.53 88.88
N LYS A 51 102.96 -75.68 87.74
CA LYS A 51 102.40 -75.36 86.41
C LYS A 51 101.14 -76.16 86.12
N ARG A 52 101.10 -77.45 86.49
CA ARG A 52 99.90 -78.28 86.31
C ARG A 52 98.73 -77.81 87.18
N ARG A 53 98.99 -77.37 88.41
CA ARG A 53 97.96 -76.79 89.29
C ARG A 53 97.42 -75.48 88.70
N GLU A 54 98.28 -74.59 88.24
CA GLU A 54 97.87 -73.32 87.61
C GLU A 54 97.06 -73.54 86.33
N LEU A 55 97.44 -74.49 85.48
CA LEU A 55 96.65 -74.83 84.29
C LEU A 55 95.26 -75.39 84.65
N LEU A 56 95.18 -76.18 85.72
CA LEU A 56 93.90 -76.69 86.20
C LEU A 56 93.02 -75.59 86.79
N THR A 57 93.58 -74.63 87.53
CA THR A 57 92.81 -73.48 88.03
C THR A 57 92.30 -72.62 86.88
N LEU A 58 93.15 -72.29 85.91
CA LEU A 58 92.75 -71.54 84.70
C LEU A 58 91.65 -72.24 83.91
N ARG A 59 91.74 -73.56 83.74
CA ARG A 59 90.69 -74.34 83.07
C ARG A 59 89.38 -74.30 83.84
N ASN A 60 89.43 -74.48 85.16
CA ASN A 60 88.24 -74.42 86.01
C ASN A 60 87.58 -73.04 85.95
N ASP A 61 88.37 -71.96 86.03
CA ASP A 61 87.85 -70.59 85.94
C ASP A 61 87.20 -70.32 84.57
N TRP A 62 87.83 -70.80 83.48
CA TRP A 62 87.26 -70.70 82.13
C TRP A 62 85.94 -71.47 81.99
N ASP A 63 85.88 -72.70 82.51
CA ASP A 63 84.67 -73.52 82.47
C ASP A 63 83.53 -72.89 83.29
N GLN A 64 83.84 -72.27 84.44
CA GLN A 64 82.89 -71.51 85.26
C GLN A 64 82.35 -70.28 84.52
N GLN A 65 83.22 -69.42 83.99
CA GLN A 65 82.81 -68.24 83.22
C GLN A 65 81.96 -68.62 82.00
N SER A 66 82.36 -69.68 81.29
CA SER A 66 81.62 -70.19 80.15
C SER A 66 80.21 -70.68 80.55
N ALA A 67 80.08 -71.36 81.68
CA ALA A 67 78.80 -71.80 82.21
C ALA A 67 77.91 -70.62 82.64
N GLU A 68 78.47 -69.58 83.25
CA GLU A 68 77.75 -68.36 83.61
C GLU A 68 77.19 -67.62 82.40
N ILE A 69 78.01 -67.45 81.34
CA ILE A 69 77.56 -66.83 80.08
C ILE A 69 76.42 -67.63 79.45
N ARG A 70 76.52 -68.98 79.43
CA ARG A 70 75.42 -69.83 78.91
C ARG A 70 74.14 -69.68 79.72
N ARG A 71 74.23 -69.65 81.05
CA ARG A 71 73.08 -69.44 81.94
C ARG A 71 72.46 -68.04 81.76
N ALA A 72 73.28 -67.01 81.59
CA ALA A 72 72.80 -65.66 81.29
C ALA A 72 72.03 -65.62 79.97
N ARG A 73 72.58 -66.17 78.88
CA ARG A 73 71.90 -66.25 77.58
C ARG A 73 70.60 -67.04 77.66
N ALA A 74 70.56 -68.14 78.40
CA ALA A 74 69.35 -68.94 78.59
C ALA A 74 68.24 -68.16 79.33
N ARG A 75 68.61 -67.37 80.35
CA ARG A 75 67.68 -66.48 81.05
C ARG A 75 67.16 -65.37 80.13
N ASP A 76 68.03 -64.72 79.37
CA ASP A 76 67.64 -63.68 78.41
C ASP A 76 66.71 -64.23 77.33
N ALA A 77 66.97 -65.45 76.85
CA ALA A 77 66.10 -66.13 75.89
C ALA A 77 64.72 -66.44 76.48
N ALA A 78 64.65 -66.88 77.75
CA ALA A 78 63.39 -67.12 78.43
C ALA A 78 62.58 -65.83 78.62
N ILE A 79 63.23 -64.71 78.93
CA ILE A 79 62.58 -63.40 79.04
C ILE A 79 62.04 -62.95 77.67
N ARG A 80 62.80 -63.16 76.58
CA ARG A 80 62.37 -62.84 75.21
C ARG A 80 61.23 -63.72 74.70
N ALA A 81 61.06 -64.93 75.24
CA ALA A 81 59.97 -65.83 74.86
C ALA A 81 58.61 -65.35 75.40
N VAL A 82 58.60 -64.59 76.49
CA VAL A 82 57.41 -63.87 76.96
C VAL A 82 57.27 -62.65 76.05
N GLY A 83 56.28 -62.67 75.15
CA GLY A 83 56.00 -61.54 74.28
C GLY A 83 55.86 -60.24 75.08
N ILE A 84 56.49 -59.18 74.61
CA ILE A 84 56.39 -57.85 75.21
C ILE A 84 54.97 -57.35 74.98
N ASP A 85 54.26 -56.97 76.04
CA ASP A 85 52.99 -56.26 75.92
C ASP A 85 53.27 -54.76 75.67
N PRO A 86 53.05 -54.25 74.44
CA PRO A 86 53.41 -52.87 74.08
C PRO A 86 52.60 -51.82 74.86
N GLU A 87 51.42 -52.17 75.38
CA GLU A 87 50.56 -51.24 76.13
C GLU A 87 51.07 -50.98 77.55
N SER A 88 51.79 -51.95 78.13
CA SER A 88 52.37 -51.82 79.48
C SER A 88 53.74 -51.12 79.49
N CYS A 89 54.34 -50.90 78.32
CA CYS A 89 55.68 -50.34 78.18
C CYS A 89 55.68 -48.80 78.27
N ALA A 90 56.67 -48.24 78.97
CA ALA A 90 56.86 -46.78 79.01
C ALA A 90 57.25 -46.22 77.62
N PRO A 91 56.89 -44.97 77.29
CA PRO A 91 57.17 -44.36 75.98
C PRO A 91 58.66 -44.37 75.58
N GLY A 92 59.58 -44.31 76.56
CA GLY A 92 61.03 -44.34 76.31
C GLY A 92 61.60 -45.72 75.95
N ALA A 93 60.83 -46.80 76.09
CA ALA A 93 61.26 -48.16 75.76
C ALA A 93 61.23 -48.47 74.25
N ALA A 94 60.65 -47.57 73.44
CA ALA A 94 60.52 -47.69 71.99
C ALA A 94 59.89 -49.02 71.52
N GLN A 95 58.98 -49.60 72.32
CA GLN A 95 58.25 -50.84 72.01
C GLN A 95 56.87 -50.61 71.38
N LYS A 96 56.33 -49.38 71.49
CA LYS A 96 55.05 -48.98 70.91
C LYS A 96 55.24 -47.66 70.15
N PHE A 97 54.79 -47.63 68.90
CA PHE A 97 54.78 -46.42 68.07
C PHE A 97 53.33 -46.09 67.69
N GLU A 98 52.85 -44.90 68.02
CA GLU A 98 51.47 -44.48 67.68
C GLU A 98 51.23 -44.37 66.17
N GLY A 99 52.29 -44.30 65.36
CA GLY A 99 52.19 -44.36 63.90
C GLY A 99 51.94 -45.77 63.34
N GLU A 100 52.20 -46.82 64.13
CA GLU A 100 51.94 -48.22 63.77
C GLU A 100 50.47 -48.55 64.07
N ASP A 101 49.61 -48.08 63.17
CA ASP A 101 48.16 -48.25 63.27
C ASP A 101 47.74 -49.70 62.93
N ALA A 102 47.58 -50.52 63.96
CA ALA A 102 47.10 -51.90 63.82
C ALA A 102 45.69 -51.99 63.19
N ALA A 103 44.86 -50.97 63.39
CA ALA A 103 43.49 -50.90 62.87
C ALA A 103 43.39 -50.23 61.49
N ARG A 104 44.52 -49.95 60.82
CA ARG A 104 44.56 -49.26 59.53
C ARG A 104 43.64 -49.89 58.49
N LEU A 105 43.65 -51.22 58.37
CA LEU A 105 42.84 -51.95 57.39
C LEU A 105 41.34 -51.81 57.68
N GLU A 106 40.95 -51.89 58.95
CA GLU A 106 39.55 -51.70 59.37
C GLU A 106 39.08 -50.26 59.14
N ARG A 107 39.92 -49.27 59.45
CA ARG A 107 39.63 -47.86 59.17
C ARG A 107 39.42 -47.62 57.67
N ILE A 108 40.31 -48.13 56.82
CA ILE A 108 40.19 -48.01 55.36
C ILE A 108 38.89 -48.66 54.88
N ARG A 109 38.55 -49.85 55.41
CA ARG A 109 37.31 -50.55 55.07
C ARG A 109 36.07 -49.73 55.46
N LEU A 110 36.05 -49.15 56.66
CA LEU A 110 34.95 -48.30 57.12
C LEU A 110 34.82 -47.03 56.29
N GLN A 111 35.93 -46.35 56.00
CA GLN A 111 35.95 -45.17 55.12
C GLN A 111 35.43 -45.50 53.72
N ALA A 112 35.83 -46.63 53.15
CA ALA A 112 35.33 -47.08 51.85
C ALA A 112 33.82 -47.38 51.88
N MET A 113 33.31 -47.98 52.95
CA MET A 113 31.86 -48.19 53.14
C MET A 113 31.09 -46.88 53.26
N GLN A 114 31.61 -45.91 54.03
CA GLN A 114 31.02 -44.57 54.18
C GLN A 114 31.00 -43.84 52.84
N MET A 115 32.11 -43.82 52.11
CA MET A 115 32.18 -43.21 50.78
C MET A 115 31.21 -43.87 49.80
N LYS A 116 31.09 -45.20 49.83
CA LYS A 116 30.10 -45.93 49.01
C LYS A 116 28.68 -45.51 49.36
N GLN A 117 28.34 -45.46 50.66
CA GLN A 117 27.01 -45.06 51.11
C GLN A 117 26.67 -43.63 50.71
N TRP A 118 27.58 -42.68 50.92
CA TRP A 118 27.39 -41.29 50.52
C TRP A 118 27.24 -41.14 49.01
N SER A 119 28.02 -41.90 48.23
CA SER A 119 27.91 -41.87 46.77
C SER A 119 26.54 -42.39 46.31
N ILE A 120 26.05 -43.48 46.91
CA ILE A 120 24.72 -44.02 46.62
C ILE A 120 23.63 -43.01 46.99
N GLN A 121 23.71 -42.39 48.17
CA GLN A 121 22.75 -41.38 48.61
C GLN A 121 22.74 -40.17 47.67
N LYS A 122 23.91 -39.67 47.28
CA LYS A 122 24.03 -38.54 46.35
C LYS A 122 23.47 -38.88 44.97
N MET A 123 23.76 -40.08 44.44
CA MET A 123 23.20 -40.52 43.15
C MET A 123 21.67 -40.64 43.22
N ALA A 124 21.12 -41.14 44.33
CA ALA A 124 19.67 -41.23 44.51
C ALA A 124 19.01 -39.84 44.61
N GLU A 125 19.63 -38.91 45.33
CA GLU A 125 19.17 -37.52 45.43
C GLU A 125 19.20 -36.82 44.08
N GLU A 126 20.27 -36.99 43.31
CA GLU A 126 20.41 -36.42 41.97
C GLU A 126 19.39 -37.03 41.00
N ALA A 127 19.17 -38.35 41.05
CA ALA A 127 18.13 -39.00 40.26
C ALA A 127 16.72 -38.47 40.60
N GLN A 128 16.42 -38.27 41.89
CA GLN A 128 15.13 -37.72 42.31
C GLN A 128 14.96 -36.27 41.83
N ARG A 129 15.99 -35.43 41.99
CA ARG A 129 15.98 -34.05 41.48
C ARG A 129 15.74 -34.01 39.98
N ASN A 130 16.47 -34.83 39.22
CA ASN A 130 16.30 -34.92 37.78
C ASN A 130 14.89 -35.41 37.38
N SER A 131 14.26 -36.31 38.16
CA SER A 131 12.88 -36.72 37.92
C SER A 131 11.91 -35.55 38.14
N ASN A 132 12.04 -34.85 39.27
CA ASN A 132 11.20 -33.71 39.60
C ASN A 132 11.33 -32.59 38.56
N ASP A 133 12.56 -32.30 38.10
CA ASP A 133 12.82 -31.28 37.08
C ASP A 133 12.20 -31.67 35.74
N ARG A 134 12.24 -32.95 35.36
CA ARG A 134 11.59 -33.46 34.14
C ARG A 134 10.07 -33.37 34.23
N GLU A 135 9.49 -33.72 35.38
CA GLU A 135 8.05 -33.62 35.62
C GLU A 135 7.59 -32.15 35.57
N ALA A 136 8.35 -31.24 36.20
CA ALA A 136 8.08 -29.80 36.16
C ALA A 136 8.18 -29.24 34.73
N LEU A 137 9.21 -29.64 33.97
CA LEU A 137 9.36 -29.25 32.58
C LEU A 137 8.22 -29.78 31.70
N ALA A 138 7.81 -31.03 31.89
CA ALA A 138 6.69 -31.62 31.17
C ALA A 138 5.37 -30.91 31.47
N ALA A 139 5.12 -30.58 32.74
CA ALA A 139 3.95 -29.80 33.14
C ALA A 139 3.96 -28.39 32.53
N TYR A 140 5.12 -27.73 32.51
CA TYR A 140 5.27 -26.42 31.88
C TYR A 140 5.04 -26.48 30.36
N MET A 141 5.60 -27.47 29.67
CA MET A 141 5.36 -27.67 28.24
C MET A 141 3.88 -27.92 27.93
N ALA A 142 3.19 -28.74 28.75
CA ALA A 142 1.75 -28.96 28.59
C ALA A 142 0.94 -27.66 28.75
N GLN A 143 1.31 -26.80 29.70
CA GLN A 143 0.69 -25.48 29.86
C GLN A 143 0.94 -24.58 28.64
N LEU A 144 2.16 -24.57 28.09
CA LEU A 144 2.46 -23.80 26.88
C LEU A 144 1.60 -24.25 25.69
N PHE A 145 1.47 -25.56 25.47
CA PHE A 145 0.61 -26.08 24.41
C PHE A 145 -0.86 -25.70 24.59
N GLU A 146 -1.37 -25.70 25.82
CA GLU A 146 -2.74 -25.23 26.07
C GLU A 146 -2.89 -23.73 25.81
N ILE A 147 -1.89 -22.92 26.16
CA ILE A 147 -1.90 -21.48 25.84
C ILE A 147 -1.89 -21.27 24.32
N GLU A 148 -1.02 -21.98 23.60
CA GLU A 148 -0.96 -21.90 22.13
C GLU A 148 -2.29 -22.29 21.49
N ARG A 149 -2.90 -23.39 21.95
CA ARG A 149 -4.23 -23.83 21.49
C ARG A 149 -5.30 -22.76 21.73
N LEU A 150 -5.33 -22.17 22.93
CA LEU A 150 -6.29 -21.10 23.26
C LEU A 150 -6.06 -19.84 22.43
N MET A 151 -4.80 -19.51 22.13
CA MET A 151 -4.47 -18.39 21.24
C MET A 151 -4.96 -18.65 19.82
N GLU A 152 -4.74 -19.86 19.28
CA GLU A 152 -5.24 -20.24 17.96
C GLU A 152 -6.78 -20.17 17.89
N GLU A 153 -7.47 -20.73 18.89
CA GLU A 153 -8.94 -20.67 18.98
C GLU A 153 -9.45 -19.22 19.01
N LEU A 154 -8.78 -18.35 19.77
CA LEU A 154 -9.12 -16.92 19.84
C LEU A 154 -8.87 -16.21 18.51
N HIS A 155 -7.76 -16.52 17.83
CA HIS A 155 -7.44 -15.96 16.52
C HIS A 155 -8.47 -16.38 15.47
N GLU A 156 -8.81 -17.67 15.40
CA GLU A 156 -9.85 -18.16 14.50
C GLU A 156 -11.22 -17.54 14.80
N GLY A 157 -11.57 -17.39 16.08
CA GLY A 157 -12.79 -16.71 16.51
C GLY A 157 -12.86 -15.27 16.02
N ASN A 158 -11.79 -14.51 16.20
CA ASN A 158 -11.70 -13.11 15.77
C ASN A 158 -11.80 -12.98 14.25
N GLU A 159 -11.12 -13.84 13.49
CA GLU A 159 -11.19 -13.82 12.03
C GLU A 159 -12.60 -14.17 11.52
N ARG A 160 -13.29 -15.12 12.15
CA ARG A 160 -14.71 -15.42 11.85
C ARG A 160 -15.62 -14.22 12.13
N GLU A 161 -15.45 -13.55 13.26
CA GLU A 161 -16.24 -12.36 13.62
C GLU A 161 -15.98 -11.19 12.66
N ARG A 162 -14.72 -10.94 12.30
CA ARG A 162 -14.35 -9.92 11.31
C ARG A 162 -14.96 -10.23 9.94
N ALA A 163 -14.87 -11.48 9.49
CA ALA A 163 -15.47 -11.89 8.23
C ALA A 163 -17.00 -11.72 8.24
N ALA A 164 -17.68 -12.10 9.33
CA ALA A 164 -19.12 -11.91 9.49
C ALA A 164 -19.50 -10.41 9.49
N ALA A 165 -18.75 -9.57 10.21
CA ALA A 165 -18.96 -8.13 10.22
C ALA A 165 -18.76 -7.51 8.84
N ALA A 166 -17.71 -7.88 8.12
CA ALA A 166 -17.44 -7.42 6.77
C ALA A 166 -18.54 -7.85 5.78
N ALA A 167 -19.03 -9.09 5.89
CA ALA A 167 -20.14 -9.58 5.07
C ALA A 167 -21.43 -8.79 5.35
N ASN A 168 -21.74 -8.51 6.61
CA ASN A 168 -22.91 -7.69 6.99
C ASN A 168 -22.81 -6.26 6.44
N ILE A 169 -21.64 -5.62 6.56
CA ILE A 169 -21.40 -4.28 5.99
C ILE A 169 -21.53 -4.31 4.47
N SER A 170 -20.98 -5.33 3.80
CA SER A 170 -21.11 -5.49 2.35
C SER A 170 -22.58 -5.61 1.92
N LEU A 171 -23.37 -6.46 2.60
CA LEU A 171 -24.80 -6.61 2.33
C LEU A 171 -25.57 -5.31 2.57
N PHE A 172 -25.25 -4.58 3.63
CA PHE A 172 -25.84 -3.27 3.91
C PHE A 172 -25.53 -2.26 2.80
N ASN A 173 -24.26 -2.16 2.39
CA ASN A 173 -23.84 -1.25 1.31
C ASN A 173 -24.49 -1.62 -0.03
N GLN A 174 -24.63 -2.91 -0.33
CA GLN A 174 -25.34 -3.37 -1.54
C GLN A 174 -26.82 -2.95 -1.51
N ARG A 175 -27.50 -3.10 -0.37
CA ARG A 175 -28.90 -2.66 -0.21
C ARG A 175 -29.02 -1.14 -0.34
N LEU A 176 -28.12 -0.39 0.30
CA LEU A 176 -28.10 1.07 0.21
C LEU A 176 -27.88 1.55 -1.22
N SER A 177 -26.94 0.94 -1.95
CA SER A 177 -26.69 1.25 -3.36
C SER A 177 -27.89 0.90 -4.26
N ALA A 178 -28.58 -0.20 -3.99
CA ALA A 178 -29.79 -0.56 -4.73
C ALA A 178 -30.92 0.45 -4.47
N GLN A 179 -31.10 0.88 -3.22
CA GLN A 179 -32.08 1.90 -2.85
C GLN A 179 -31.77 3.24 -3.52
N GLN A 180 -30.51 3.70 -3.48
CA GLN A 180 -30.10 4.94 -4.16
C GLN A 180 -30.39 4.91 -5.66
N ARG A 181 -30.12 3.79 -6.34
CA ARG A 181 -30.44 3.62 -7.76
C ARG A 181 -31.94 3.67 -8.04
N GLN A 182 -32.77 3.10 -7.16
CA GLN A 182 -34.22 3.19 -7.27
C GLN A 182 -34.70 4.62 -7.09
N ASP A 183 -34.22 5.30 -6.04
CA ASP A 183 -34.57 6.69 -5.74
C ASP A 183 -34.16 7.63 -6.88
N GLU A 184 -32.98 7.45 -7.47
CA GLU A 184 -32.53 8.19 -8.66
C GLU A 184 -33.41 7.92 -9.87
N SER A 185 -33.77 6.66 -10.12
CA SER A 185 -34.67 6.30 -11.22
C SER A 185 -36.06 6.89 -11.05
N ASP A 186 -36.60 6.88 -9.82
CA ASP A 186 -37.91 7.45 -9.52
C ASP A 186 -37.89 8.98 -9.62
N ARG A 187 -36.82 9.63 -9.14
CA ARG A 187 -36.60 11.07 -9.34
C ARG A 187 -36.54 11.43 -10.81
N HIS A 188 -35.79 10.65 -11.60
CA HIS A 188 -35.68 10.91 -13.03
C HIS A 188 -37.03 10.72 -13.74
N ARG A 189 -37.81 9.69 -13.37
CA ARG A 189 -39.17 9.50 -13.89
C ARG A 189 -40.06 10.69 -13.55
N PHE A 190 -40.04 11.13 -12.29
CA PHE A 190 -40.82 12.29 -11.85
C PHE A 190 -40.43 13.57 -12.58
N GLU A 191 -39.14 13.81 -12.75
CA GLU A 191 -38.63 14.95 -13.52
C GLU A 191 -39.07 14.90 -14.98
N GLN A 192 -39.04 13.72 -15.62
CA GLN A 192 -39.55 13.56 -16.99
C GLN A 192 -41.06 13.83 -17.08
N GLU A 193 -41.84 13.35 -16.11
CA GLU A 193 -43.29 13.59 -16.04
C GLU A 193 -43.60 15.08 -15.88
N GLU A 194 -42.91 15.77 -14.97
CA GLU A 194 -43.07 17.22 -14.76
C GLU A 194 -42.60 18.02 -15.98
N ASN A 195 -41.48 17.65 -16.60
CA ASN A 195 -41.01 18.28 -17.85
C ASN A 195 -42.01 18.09 -18.99
N ALA A 196 -42.56 16.87 -19.15
CA ALA A 196 -43.58 16.60 -20.16
C ALA A 196 -44.86 17.42 -19.91
N ARG A 197 -45.25 17.54 -18.64
CA ARG A 197 -46.38 18.37 -18.22
C ARG A 197 -46.12 19.85 -18.50
N GLU A 198 -44.94 20.37 -18.19
CA GLU A 198 -44.54 21.75 -18.47
C GLU A 198 -44.57 22.04 -19.96
N ILE A 199 -44.01 21.13 -20.78
CA ILE A 199 -44.05 21.23 -22.25
C ILE A 199 -45.50 21.29 -22.73
N GLN A 200 -46.37 20.39 -22.24
CA GLN A 200 -47.78 20.37 -22.63
C GLN A 200 -48.51 21.66 -22.24
N LEU A 201 -48.31 22.15 -21.00
CA LEU A 201 -48.92 23.39 -20.52
C LEU A 201 -48.40 24.60 -21.30
N THR A 202 -47.11 24.63 -21.64
CA THR A 202 -46.50 25.67 -22.45
C THR A 202 -47.05 25.68 -23.87
N LEU A 203 -47.20 24.51 -24.50
CA LEU A 203 -47.80 24.40 -25.83
C LEU A 203 -49.27 24.82 -25.85
N GLN A 204 -50.03 24.46 -24.81
CA GLN A 204 -51.43 24.86 -24.63
C GLN A 204 -51.58 26.31 -24.16
N SER A 205 -50.49 26.95 -23.74
CA SER A 205 -50.52 28.34 -23.32
C SER A 205 -51.00 29.22 -24.47
N ASN A 206 -51.84 30.18 -24.13
CA ASN A 206 -52.36 31.15 -25.10
C ASN A 206 -51.26 32.02 -25.73
N LEU A 207 -50.08 32.10 -25.09
CA LEU A 207 -48.92 32.81 -25.64
C LEU A 207 -48.34 32.08 -26.86
N VAL A 208 -48.05 30.78 -26.72
CA VAL A 208 -47.42 29.97 -27.79
C VAL A 208 -48.42 29.60 -28.87
N SER A 209 -49.65 29.23 -28.50
CA SER A 209 -50.72 28.92 -29.46
C SER A 209 -51.27 30.17 -30.17
N GLU A 210 -50.79 31.35 -29.79
CA GLU A 210 -51.24 32.65 -30.27
C GLU A 210 -52.76 32.84 -30.30
N ASN A 211 -53.48 32.22 -29.36
CA ASN A 211 -54.95 32.16 -29.37
C ASN A 211 -55.61 33.55 -29.56
N PRO A 212 -56.37 33.78 -30.65
CA PRO A 212 -57.00 35.07 -30.96
C PRO A 212 -58.12 35.44 -29.97
N LEU A 213 -58.66 34.46 -29.25
CA LEU A 213 -59.71 34.68 -28.25
C LEU A 213 -59.23 35.49 -27.04
N GLN A 214 -57.91 35.63 -26.84
CA GLN A 214 -57.36 36.51 -25.78
C GLN A 214 -57.75 37.98 -25.93
N ALA A 215 -58.05 38.42 -27.16
CA ALA A 215 -58.53 39.77 -27.43
C ALA A 215 -60.03 39.94 -27.13
N SER A 216 -60.77 38.88 -26.78
CA SER A 216 -62.19 38.98 -26.44
C SER A 216 -62.39 39.62 -25.06
N LEU A 217 -63.43 40.45 -24.97
CA LEU A 217 -63.87 41.04 -23.70
C LEU A 217 -65.06 40.23 -23.17
N PRO A 218 -65.10 39.89 -21.86
CA PRO A 218 -66.24 39.18 -21.30
C PRO A 218 -67.56 39.93 -21.54
N GLY A 219 -68.56 39.23 -22.09
CA GLY A 219 -69.90 39.79 -22.32
C GLY A 219 -70.04 40.71 -23.55
N VAL A 220 -68.99 40.91 -24.34
CA VAL A 220 -69.05 41.71 -25.58
C VAL A 220 -68.66 40.85 -26.79
N PRO A 221 -69.47 40.84 -27.88
CA PRO A 221 -69.10 40.14 -29.10
C PRO A 221 -67.77 40.66 -29.68
N PHE A 222 -66.95 39.75 -30.18
CA PHE A 222 -65.61 40.03 -30.71
C PHE A 222 -65.61 41.06 -31.85
N ASP A 223 -66.70 41.13 -32.63
CA ASP A 223 -66.86 42.07 -33.74
C ASP A 223 -67.07 43.53 -33.31
N HIS A 224 -67.47 43.79 -32.06
CA HIS A 224 -67.80 45.14 -31.61
C HIS A 224 -66.68 45.80 -30.81
N ARG A 225 -65.99 45.03 -29.96
CA ARG A 225 -64.91 45.56 -29.14
C ARG A 225 -63.89 44.48 -28.82
N VAL A 226 -62.63 44.82 -29.02
CA VAL A 226 -61.48 43.96 -28.71
C VAL A 226 -60.59 44.62 -27.66
N ARG A 227 -59.89 43.79 -26.89
CA ARG A 227 -58.82 44.24 -26.01
C ARG A 227 -57.62 44.65 -26.87
N VAL A 228 -57.23 45.91 -26.76
CA VAL A 228 -56.25 46.54 -27.68
C VAL A 228 -54.85 45.92 -27.55
N ASP A 229 -54.47 45.54 -26.33
CA ASP A 229 -53.18 44.94 -25.98
C ASP A 229 -52.95 43.55 -26.60
N HIS A 230 -54.01 42.79 -26.86
CA HIS A 230 -53.93 41.42 -27.40
C HIS A 230 -54.51 41.31 -28.81
N TRP A 231 -54.79 42.44 -29.47
CA TRP A 231 -55.36 42.43 -30.82
C TRP A 231 -54.30 42.00 -31.85
N LYS A 232 -54.60 40.93 -32.60
CA LYS A 232 -53.70 40.29 -33.56
C LYS A 232 -54.18 40.41 -35.02
N GLY A 233 -55.04 41.39 -35.30
CA GLY A 233 -55.60 41.62 -36.64
C GLY A 233 -56.98 40.99 -36.86
N PHE A 234 -57.37 40.89 -38.13
CA PHE A 234 -58.68 40.36 -38.54
C PHE A 234 -58.69 38.83 -38.58
N SER A 235 -59.85 38.24 -38.29
CA SER A 235 -60.09 36.82 -38.52
C SER A 235 -60.02 36.51 -40.02
N GLY A 236 -59.59 35.30 -40.39
CA GLY A 236 -59.55 34.85 -41.78
C GLY A 236 -60.92 34.96 -42.48
N GLU A 237 -62.02 34.83 -41.75
CA GLU A 237 -63.37 35.04 -42.29
C GLU A 237 -63.65 36.51 -42.59
N GLN A 238 -63.28 37.42 -41.69
CA GLN A 238 -63.40 38.86 -41.88
C GLN A 238 -62.53 39.33 -43.06
N THR A 239 -61.28 38.84 -43.15
CA THR A 239 -60.40 39.12 -44.29
C THR A 239 -61.03 38.68 -45.61
N LYS A 240 -61.61 37.46 -45.66
CA LYS A 240 -62.33 36.98 -46.85
C LYS A 240 -63.56 37.81 -47.18
N TYR A 241 -64.28 38.30 -46.17
CA TYR A 241 -65.44 39.18 -46.36
C TYR A 241 -65.03 40.50 -47.02
N TYR A 242 -63.97 41.15 -46.52
CA TYR A 242 -63.48 42.40 -47.11
C TYR A 242 -62.89 42.22 -48.50
N LEU A 243 -62.20 41.10 -48.76
CA LEU A 243 -61.71 40.79 -50.11
C LEU A 243 -62.88 40.66 -51.10
N ARG A 244 -63.93 39.90 -50.76
CA ARG A 244 -65.15 39.82 -51.59
C ARG A 244 -65.79 41.19 -51.80
N ARG A 245 -65.86 42.00 -50.75
CA ARG A 245 -66.42 43.36 -50.85
C ARG A 245 -65.59 44.27 -51.76
N ASN A 246 -64.27 44.13 -51.73
CA ASN A 246 -63.40 44.86 -52.65
C ASN A 246 -63.62 44.43 -54.10
N ASP A 247 -63.76 43.13 -54.35
CA ASP A 247 -64.07 42.61 -55.69
C ASP A 247 -65.41 43.17 -56.20
N GLU A 248 -66.45 43.20 -55.36
CA GLU A 248 -67.74 43.81 -55.69
C GLU A 248 -67.61 45.30 -56.05
N ILE A 249 -66.79 46.06 -55.31
CA ILE A 249 -66.53 47.48 -55.59
C ILE A 249 -65.79 47.66 -56.92
N LEU A 250 -64.83 46.79 -57.23
CA LEU A 250 -64.10 46.81 -58.50
C LEU A 250 -65.03 46.52 -59.67
N ASP A 251 -65.90 45.51 -59.52
CA ASP A 251 -66.91 45.16 -60.52
C ASP A 251 -67.91 46.31 -60.74
N GLU A 252 -68.40 46.94 -59.67
CA GLU A 252 -69.29 48.09 -59.79
C GLU A 252 -68.61 49.26 -60.50
N LYS A 253 -67.34 49.55 -60.17
CA LYS A 253 -66.55 50.59 -60.82
C LYS A 253 -66.33 50.29 -62.31
N ALA A 254 -66.07 49.03 -62.66
CA ALA A 254 -65.94 48.60 -64.05
C ALA A 254 -67.26 48.78 -64.82
N ARG A 255 -68.40 48.41 -64.21
CA ARG A 255 -69.74 48.64 -64.80
C ARG A 255 -70.04 50.11 -65.01
N ARG A 256 -69.74 50.97 -64.02
CA ARG A 256 -69.92 52.43 -64.15
C ARG A 256 -69.08 53.00 -65.28
N ARG A 257 -67.80 52.60 -65.39
CA ARG A 257 -66.93 53.01 -66.50
C ARG A 257 -67.48 52.58 -67.87
N GLN A 258 -68.02 51.36 -67.97
CA GLN A 258 -68.67 50.92 -69.21
C GLN A 258 -69.93 51.71 -69.54
N GLN A 259 -70.74 52.08 -68.54
CA GLN A 259 -71.91 52.94 -68.72
C GLN A 259 -71.49 54.36 -69.17
N GLU A 260 -70.47 54.95 -68.54
CA GLU A 260 -69.92 56.25 -68.93
C GLU A 260 -69.38 56.23 -70.37
N LEU A 261 -68.69 55.17 -70.78
CA LEU A 261 -68.23 54.99 -72.16
C LEU A 261 -69.40 54.93 -73.15
N LYS A 262 -70.44 54.14 -72.85
CA LYS A 262 -71.65 54.07 -73.68
C LYS A 262 -72.36 55.41 -73.78
N GLN A 263 -72.52 56.11 -72.66
CA GLN A 263 -73.10 57.46 -72.65
C GLN A 263 -72.26 58.43 -73.47
N ALA A 264 -70.93 58.38 -73.37
CA ALA A 264 -70.04 59.21 -74.17
C ALA A 264 -70.15 58.90 -75.68
N GLU A 265 -70.26 57.62 -76.05
CA GLU A 265 -70.49 57.19 -77.43
C GLU A 265 -71.85 57.66 -77.95
N ASP A 266 -72.91 57.51 -77.17
CA ASP A 266 -74.26 58.00 -77.50
C ASP A 266 -74.29 59.52 -77.64
N HIS A 267 -73.64 60.25 -76.73
CA HIS A 267 -73.47 61.71 -76.83
C HIS A 267 -72.69 62.10 -78.10
N ALA A 268 -71.59 61.41 -78.41
CA ALA A 268 -70.81 61.67 -79.61
C ALA A 268 -71.61 61.37 -80.89
N ARG A 269 -72.43 60.30 -80.89
CA ARG A 269 -73.34 59.98 -82.00
C ARG A 269 -74.39 61.06 -82.18
N ASN A 270 -75.06 61.47 -81.10
CA ASN A 270 -76.06 62.54 -81.14
C ASN A 270 -75.45 63.87 -81.61
N GLN A 271 -74.24 64.21 -81.18
CA GLN A 271 -73.52 65.39 -81.67
C GLN A 271 -73.21 65.30 -83.17
N ARG A 272 -72.79 64.13 -83.68
CA ARG A 272 -72.55 63.92 -85.12
C ARG A 272 -73.83 64.01 -85.94
N GLU A 273 -74.95 63.46 -85.44
CA GLU A 273 -76.26 63.56 -86.08
C GLU A 273 -76.72 65.03 -86.12
N LEU A 274 -76.59 65.77 -85.01
CA LEU A 274 -76.89 67.20 -84.96
C LEU A 274 -75.99 68.02 -85.92
N GLN A 275 -74.70 67.72 -85.99
CA GLN A 275 -73.79 68.37 -86.95
C GLN A 275 -74.19 68.09 -88.40
N ARG A 276 -74.63 66.86 -88.71
CA ARG A 276 -75.14 66.51 -90.06
C ARG A 276 -76.43 67.26 -90.39
N THR A 277 -77.36 67.37 -89.45
CA THR A 277 -78.60 68.13 -89.68
C THR A 277 -78.30 69.61 -89.87
N LEU A 278 -77.43 70.21 -89.05
CA LEU A 278 -77.01 71.60 -89.20
C LEU A 278 -76.30 71.84 -90.55
N ALA A 279 -75.37 70.98 -90.94
CA ALA A 279 -74.70 71.10 -92.23
C ALA A 279 -75.68 70.97 -93.42
N HIS A 280 -76.71 70.11 -93.30
CA HIS A 280 -77.75 69.99 -94.31
C HIS A 280 -78.65 71.24 -94.37
N GLU A 281 -79.02 71.80 -93.22
CA GLU A 281 -79.77 73.06 -93.15
C GLU A 281 -78.98 74.24 -93.70
N GLU A 282 -77.67 74.33 -93.42
CA GLU A 282 -76.77 75.33 -93.99
C GLU A 282 -76.68 75.21 -95.51
N TYR A 283 -76.56 73.98 -96.04
CA TYR A 283 -76.56 73.73 -97.48
C TYR A 283 -77.88 74.18 -98.13
N LEU A 284 -79.03 73.82 -97.54
CA LEU A 284 -80.34 74.27 -98.03
C LEU A 284 -80.51 75.80 -97.95
N ALA A 285 -79.99 76.44 -96.90
CA ALA A 285 -80.02 77.88 -96.77
C ALA A 285 -79.14 78.57 -97.83
N GLN A 286 -77.96 78.02 -98.14
CA GLN A 286 -77.12 78.49 -99.25
C GLN A 286 -77.81 78.31 -100.60
N GLN A 287 -78.47 77.16 -100.83
CA GLN A 287 -79.22 76.91 -102.05
C GLN A 287 -80.38 77.89 -102.22
N ARG A 288 -81.14 78.18 -101.15
CA ARG A 288 -82.20 79.20 -101.15
C ARG A 288 -81.64 80.60 -101.43
N ARG A 289 -80.50 80.96 -100.85
CA ARG A 289 -79.83 82.25 -101.15
C ARG A 289 -79.42 82.33 -102.61
N ALA A 290 -78.83 81.27 -103.17
CA ALA A 290 -78.46 81.22 -104.58
C ALA A 290 -79.69 81.30 -105.51
N GLN A 291 -80.79 80.63 -105.18
CA GLN A 291 -82.06 80.76 -105.91
C GLN A 291 -82.61 82.19 -105.83
N MET A 292 -82.63 82.79 -104.64
CA MET A 292 -83.01 84.20 -104.49
C MET A 292 -82.13 85.15 -105.29
N GLU A 293 -80.81 84.94 -105.33
CA GLU A 293 -79.90 85.74 -106.15
C GLU A 293 -80.21 85.62 -107.65
N MET A 294 -80.54 84.42 -108.12
CA MET A 294 -80.96 84.19 -109.50
C MET A 294 -82.30 84.86 -109.82
N ASP A 295 -83.29 84.77 -108.92
CA ASP A 295 -84.60 85.43 -109.07
C ASP A 295 -84.46 86.97 -109.06
N VAL A 296 -83.59 87.52 -108.20
CA VAL A 296 -83.28 88.96 -108.18
C VAL A 296 -82.59 89.38 -109.48
N ARG A 297 -81.69 88.57 -110.05
CA ARG A 297 -81.09 88.85 -111.37
C ARG A 297 -82.15 88.86 -112.48
N ALA A 298 -83.02 87.85 -112.53
CA ALA A 298 -84.07 87.75 -113.54
C ALA A 298 -85.08 88.91 -113.46
N THR A 299 -85.50 89.30 -112.25
CA THR A 299 -86.39 90.46 -112.05
C THR A 299 -85.71 91.78 -112.42
N ARG A 300 -84.40 91.93 -112.16
CA ARG A 300 -83.64 93.12 -112.57
C ARG A 300 -83.51 93.24 -114.09
N GLU A 301 -83.33 92.13 -114.80
CA GLU A 301 -83.34 92.10 -116.27
C GLU A 301 -84.71 92.48 -116.85
N GLN A 302 -85.81 91.96 -116.28
CA GLN A 302 -87.16 92.34 -116.68
C GLN A 302 -87.45 93.84 -116.43
N GLN A 303 -87.02 94.38 -115.29
CA GLN A 303 -87.17 95.81 -115.00
C GLN A 303 -86.34 96.69 -115.94
N ALA A 304 -85.13 96.26 -116.34
CA ALA A 304 -84.31 96.97 -117.31
C ALA A 304 -84.98 97.03 -118.70
N GLN A 305 -85.59 95.94 -119.15
CA GLN A 305 -86.36 95.91 -120.40
C GLN A 305 -87.57 96.85 -120.35
N GLN A 306 -88.37 96.81 -119.27
CA GLN A 306 -89.52 97.70 -119.10
C GLN A 306 -89.14 99.19 -119.01
N ALA A 307 -87.97 99.52 -118.44
CA ALA A 307 -87.46 100.88 -118.40
C ALA A 307 -87.06 101.40 -119.79
N ALA A 308 -86.40 100.56 -120.60
CA ALA A 308 -86.03 100.90 -121.98
C ALA A 308 -87.25 101.14 -122.88
N ASP A 309 -88.32 100.36 -122.71
CA ASP A 309 -89.57 100.54 -123.44
C ASP A 309 -90.31 101.84 -123.03
N ARG A 310 -90.25 102.21 -121.73
CA ARG A 310 -90.80 103.49 -121.23
C ARG A 310 -90.04 104.70 -121.77
N GLU A 311 -88.71 104.63 -121.89
CA GLU A 311 -87.92 105.72 -122.48
C GLU A 311 -88.26 105.95 -123.95
N LYS A 312 -88.43 104.89 -124.75
CA LYS A 312 -88.89 105.00 -126.14
C LYS A 312 -90.26 105.68 -126.26
N ALA A 313 -91.22 105.26 -125.43
CA ALA A 313 -92.58 105.82 -125.45
C ALA A 313 -92.63 107.31 -125.04
N ASN A 314 -91.77 107.74 -124.12
CA ASN A 314 -91.67 109.14 -123.72
C ASN A 314 -90.98 110.02 -124.78
N ALA A 315 -89.98 109.49 -125.49
CA ALA A 315 -89.29 110.22 -126.57
C ALA A 315 -90.23 110.54 -127.75
N GLU A 316 -91.19 109.67 -128.06
CA GLU A 316 -92.18 109.92 -129.13
C GLU A 316 -93.24 110.95 -128.74
N ARG A 317 -93.67 111.00 -127.47
CA ARG A 317 -94.62 112.00 -126.96
C ARG A 317 -94.04 113.41 -126.86
N ALA A 318 -92.71 113.56 -126.75
CA ALA A 318 -92.05 114.86 -126.59
C ALA A 318 -91.88 115.67 -127.91
N ARG A 319 -92.19 115.09 -129.07
CA ARG A 319 -92.18 115.79 -130.37
C ARG A 319 -93.56 116.37 -130.70
N GLY A 320 -93.83 117.61 -130.26
CA GLY A 320 -95.05 118.33 -130.61
C GLY A 320 -95.19 118.58 -132.13
N LYS A 321 -96.39 118.35 -132.68
CA LYS A 321 -96.76 118.62 -134.09
C LYS A 321 -97.51 119.95 -134.17
N ILE A 322 -97.09 120.84 -135.08
CA ILE A 322 -97.78 122.10 -135.36
C ILE A 322 -98.83 121.84 -136.45
N GLU A 323 -100.10 122.12 -136.14
CA GLU A 323 -101.26 121.95 -137.04
C GLU A 323 -101.29 123.05 -138.14
N PRO A 324 -101.60 122.71 -139.41
CA PRO A 324 -101.59 123.67 -140.54
C PRO A 324 -102.56 124.86 -140.40
N GLY A 325 -103.56 124.79 -139.52
CA GLY A 325 -104.50 125.88 -139.23
C GLY A 325 -103.93 127.03 -138.39
N PHE A 326 -102.74 126.85 -137.79
CA PHE A 326 -102.15 127.83 -136.85
C PHE A 326 -101.78 129.16 -137.52
N PHE A 327 -101.37 129.15 -138.80
CA PHE A 327 -100.95 130.36 -139.52
C PHE A 327 -102.08 131.06 -140.30
N GLN A 328 -103.30 130.51 -140.31
CA GLN A 328 -104.45 131.13 -141.02
C GLN A 328 -105.20 132.20 -140.20
N ASN A 329 -104.86 132.38 -138.92
CA ASN A 329 -105.51 133.34 -138.01
C ASN A 329 -104.86 134.73 -137.96
N PHE A 330 -103.87 135.02 -138.82
CA PHE A 330 -103.25 136.35 -138.92
C PHE A 330 -103.70 137.08 -140.20
N GLY A 331 -104.37 138.24 -140.07
CA GLY A 331 -104.51 139.26 -141.14
C GLY A 331 -105.74 139.22 -142.08
N ARG A 332 -106.96 138.90 -141.61
CA ARG A 332 -108.17 138.82 -142.48
C ARG A 332 -109.35 139.78 -142.20
N SER A 333 -109.11 140.99 -141.69
CA SER A 333 -110.09 142.08 -141.86
C SER A 333 -109.42 143.40 -142.26
N TYR A 334 -110.12 144.11 -143.15
CA TYR A 334 -109.59 144.79 -144.35
C TYR A 334 -108.76 146.05 -144.11
N ARG A 335 -107.65 146.09 -144.86
CA ARG A 335 -107.46 147.12 -145.89
C ARG A 335 -107.58 146.46 -147.26
#